data_AF-A0A800CJ88-F1
#
_entry.id   AF-A0A800CJ88-F1
#
_cell.length_a   1.000
_cell.length_b   1.000
_cell.length_c   1.000
_cell.angle_alpha   90.00
_cell.angle_beta   90.00
_cell.angle_gamma   90.00
#
_symmetry.space_group_name_H-M   'P 1'
#
loop_
_entity.id
_entity.type
_entity.pdbx_description
1 polymer ?
#
loop_
_entity_poly.entity_id
_entity_poly.type
_entity_poly.pdbx_seq_one_letter_code
_entity_poly.pdbx_strand_id
1 'polypeptide(L)'
;IDCKKLRYLLEFFTPLFPPEEIAYLIKQLKQLQTNLGDFNDLCVQEDYLLHVADELPLADQQSRHTLMAIGGLVAILHQERLRVKAEFAQTFAAFTAPANSQLFAELFARKRLFCK
;
A
#
# COMPACT_ATOMS: atom_id res chain seq x y z
N ILE A 1 5.61 -6.35 0.26
CA ILE A 1 6.98 -5.89 -0.08
C ILE A 1 7.24 -5.93 -1.60
N ASP A 2 6.72 -6.91 -2.33
CA ASP A 2 7.05 -7.10 -3.76
C ASP A 2 6.62 -5.95 -4.67
N CYS A 3 5.46 -5.33 -4.43
CA CYS A 3 5.04 -4.16 -5.20
C CYS A 3 6.07 -3.01 -5.12
N LYS A 4 6.64 -2.75 -3.93
CA LYS A 4 7.69 -1.73 -3.74
C LYS A 4 8.93 -2.07 -4.57
N LYS A 5 9.39 -3.34 -4.52
CA LYS A 5 10.51 -3.81 -5.34
C LYS A 5 10.23 -3.61 -6.84
N LEU A 6 9.06 -4.02 -7.31
CA LEU A 6 8.66 -3.83 -8.71
C LEU A 6 8.70 -2.33 -9.08
N ARG A 7 8.11 -1.45 -8.27
CA ARG A 7 8.12 -0.01 -8.54
C ARG A 7 9.54 0.54 -8.61
N TYR A 8 10.42 0.16 -7.69
CA TYR A 8 11.82 0.61 -7.71
C TYR A 8 12.54 0.16 -8.98
N LEU A 9 12.31 -1.07 -9.43
CA LEU A 9 12.86 -1.55 -10.70
C LEU A 9 12.31 -0.76 -11.89
N LEU A 10 10.99 -0.51 -11.94
CA LEU A 10 10.37 0.26 -13.02
C LEU A 10 10.86 1.72 -13.05
N GLU A 11 10.95 2.37 -11.90
CA GLU A 11 11.47 3.75 -11.77
C GLU A 11 12.95 3.81 -12.18
N PHE A 12 13.75 2.82 -11.79
CA PHE A 12 15.17 2.75 -12.13
C PHE A 12 15.40 2.54 -13.64
N PHE A 13 14.65 1.62 -14.26
CA PHE A 13 14.77 1.30 -15.68
C PHE A 13 13.91 2.19 -16.60
N THR A 14 13.25 3.21 -16.07
CA THR A 14 12.42 4.16 -16.83
C THR A 14 13.14 4.70 -18.09
N PRO A 15 14.44 5.04 -18.09
CA PRO A 15 15.14 5.52 -19.30
C PRO A 15 15.20 4.52 -20.46
N LEU A 16 14.90 3.23 -20.23
CA LEU A 16 14.90 2.19 -21.27
C LEU A 16 13.57 2.09 -22.02
N PHE A 17 12.52 2.78 -21.56
CA PHE A 17 11.16 2.66 -22.07
C PHE A 17 10.63 4.01 -22.58
N PRO A 18 9.58 4.01 -23.43
CA PRO A 18 8.85 5.23 -23.75
C PRO A 18 8.30 5.87 -22.47
N PRO A 19 8.60 7.15 -22.20
CA PRO A 19 8.38 7.76 -20.89
C PRO A 19 6.90 7.78 -20.49
N GLU A 20 5.98 7.98 -21.45
CA GLU A 20 4.54 8.03 -21.19
C GLU A 20 3.97 6.65 -20.81
N GLU A 21 4.35 5.61 -21.56
CA GLU A 21 3.89 4.24 -21.35
C GLU A 21 4.35 3.70 -19.97
N ILE A 22 5.63 3.88 -19.63
CA ILE A 22 6.17 3.42 -18.35
C ILE A 22 5.63 4.23 -17.16
N ALA A 23 5.47 5.56 -17.32
CA ALA A 23 4.90 6.40 -16.29
C ALA A 23 3.44 6.01 -15.98
N TYR A 24 2.67 5.62 -16.99
CA TYR A 24 1.32 5.10 -16.82
C TYR A 24 1.31 3.82 -15.95
N LEU A 25 2.17 2.84 -16.26
CA LEU A 25 2.24 1.59 -15.47
C LEU A 25 2.73 1.83 -14.05
N ILE A 26 3.71 2.72 -13.85
CA ILE A 26 4.17 3.12 -12.51
C ILE A 26 3.01 3.76 -11.73
N LYS A 27 2.17 4.58 -12.38
CA LYS A 27 0.99 5.17 -11.75
C LYS A 27 -0.03 4.11 -11.33
N GLN A 28 -0.33 3.14 -12.18
CA GLN A 28 -1.22 2.02 -11.84
C GLN A 28 -0.69 1.22 -10.63
N LEU A 29 0.62 0.93 -10.63
CA LEU A 29 1.26 0.24 -9.52
C LEU A 29 1.26 1.06 -8.22
N LYS A 30 1.42 2.39 -8.31
CA LYS A 30 1.32 3.29 -7.16
C LYS A 30 -0.08 3.27 -6.54
N GLN A 31 -1.14 3.23 -7.35
CA GLN A 31 -2.52 3.13 -6.85
C GLN A 31 -2.75 1.84 -6.05
N LEU A 32 -2.27 0.70 -6.55
CA LEU A 32 -2.28 -0.55 -5.77
C LEU A 32 -1.46 -0.45 -4.48
N GLN A 33 -0.28 0.19 -4.54
CA GLN A 33 0.55 0.39 -3.37
C GLN A 33 -0.06 1.30 -2.32
N THR A 34 -0.86 2.30 -2.71
CA THR A 34 -1.58 3.15 -1.76
C THR A 34 -2.52 2.30 -0.90
N ASN A 35 -3.40 1.49 -1.51
CA ASN A 35 -4.30 0.59 -0.76
C ASN A 35 -3.54 -0.37 0.17
N LEU A 36 -2.46 -1.00 -0.33
CA LEU A 36 -1.63 -1.90 0.48
C LEU A 36 -0.90 -1.18 1.61
N GLY A 37 -0.47 0.06 1.36
CA GLY A 37 0.19 0.93 2.34
C GLY A 37 -0.78 1.32 3.44
N ASP A 38 -1.94 1.86 3.08
CA ASP A 38 -2.98 2.27 4.02
C ASP A 38 -3.41 1.10 4.91
N PHE A 39 -3.62 -0.09 4.34
CA PHE A 39 -3.93 -1.29 5.12
C PHE A 39 -2.82 -1.65 6.11
N ASN A 40 -1.57 -1.62 5.68
CA ASN A 40 -0.43 -1.93 6.53
C ASN A 40 -0.25 -0.89 7.64
N ASP A 41 -0.41 0.38 7.32
CA ASP A 41 -0.26 1.48 8.28
C ASP A 41 -1.34 1.40 9.37
N LEU A 42 -2.58 1.05 9.01
CA LEU A 42 -3.65 0.79 9.97
C LEU A 42 -3.33 -0.39 10.89
N CYS A 43 -2.79 -1.49 10.35
CA CYS A 43 -2.32 -2.63 11.17
C CYS A 43 -1.25 -2.20 12.17
N VAL A 44 -0.25 -1.43 11.73
CA VAL A 44 0.85 -0.97 12.59
C VAL A 44 0.34 0.01 13.66
N GLN A 45 -0.61 0.89 13.32
CA GLN A 45 -1.22 1.82 14.28
C GLN A 45 -2.08 1.09 15.32
N GLU A 46 -2.89 0.10 14.91
CA GLU A 46 -3.65 -0.76 15.83
C GLU A 46 -2.71 -1.45 16.83
N ASP A 47 -1.65 -2.10 16.33
CA ASP A 47 -0.68 -2.82 17.15
C ASP A 47 0.06 -1.89 18.13
N TYR A 48 0.49 -0.72 17.64
CA TYR A 48 1.13 0.30 18.48
C TYR A 48 0.22 0.77 19.62
N LEU A 49 -1.05 1.06 19.33
CA LEU A 49 -1.99 1.51 20.35
C LEU A 49 -2.30 0.44 21.39
N LEU A 50 -2.42 -0.83 20.96
CA LEU A 50 -2.59 -1.95 21.88
C LEU A 50 -1.36 -2.13 22.78
N HIS A 51 -0.15 -1.98 22.22
CA HIS A 51 1.07 -2.02 23.01
C HIS A 51 1.12 -0.90 24.06
N VAL A 52 0.74 0.33 23.68
CA VAL A 52 0.62 1.44 24.64
C VAL A 52 -0.42 1.14 25.73
N ALA A 53 -1.55 0.50 25.39
CA ALA A 53 -2.55 0.11 26.36
C ALA A 53 -2.04 -0.92 27.38
N ASP A 54 -1.20 -1.87 26.94
CA ASP A 54 -0.62 -2.89 27.81
C ASP A 54 0.39 -2.31 28.82
N GLU A 55 1.01 -1.17 28.51
CA GLU A 55 1.96 -0.48 29.39
C GLU A 55 1.29 0.45 30.42
N LEU A 56 -0.02 0.72 30.30
CA LEU A 56 -0.71 1.64 31.20
C LEU A 56 -0.98 1.02 32.59
N PRO A 57 -0.65 1.74 33.69
CA PRO A 57 -0.97 1.27 35.03
C PRO A 57 -2.48 1.35 35.28
N LEU A 58 -3.12 0.24 35.68
CA LEU A 58 -4.57 0.21 35.92
C LEU A 58 -5.02 0.88 37.23
N ALA A 59 -4.06 1.25 38.10
CA ALA A 59 -4.32 1.73 39.45
C ALA A 59 -4.96 3.14 39.46
N ASP A 60 -4.52 4.05 38.60
CA ASP A 60 -4.99 5.43 38.60
C ASP A 60 -6.16 5.67 37.62
N GLN A 61 -6.99 6.67 37.94
CA GLN A 61 -8.19 6.99 37.15
C GLN A 61 -7.85 7.53 35.76
N GLN A 62 -6.74 8.26 35.61
CA GLN A 62 -6.36 8.87 34.35
C GLN A 62 -5.98 7.80 33.32
N SER A 63 -5.19 6.80 33.72
CA SER A 63 -4.81 5.67 32.90
C SER A 63 -6.02 4.85 32.44
N ARG A 64 -7.08 4.72 33.26
CA ARG A 64 -8.34 4.10 32.85
C ARG A 64 -9.06 4.89 31.76
N HIS A 65 -9.09 6.22 31.86
CA HIS A 65 -9.66 7.08 30.80
C HIS A 65 -8.84 7.00 29.50
N THR A 66 -7.51 6.97 29.60
CA THR A 66 -6.63 6.77 28.45
C THR A 66 -6.86 5.42 27.79
N LEU A 67 -6.98 4.34 28.57
CA LEU A 67 -7.27 2.99 28.07
C LEU A 67 -8.60 2.94 27.31
N MET A 68 -9.65 3.58 27.83
CA MET A 68 -10.94 3.70 27.13
C MET A 68 -10.81 4.48 25.81
N ALA A 69 -10.05 5.58 25.80
CA ALA A 69 -9.81 6.35 24.58
C ALA A 69 -9.05 5.54 23.52
N ILE A 70 -8.03 4.79 23.94
CA ILE A 70 -7.28 3.87 23.07
C ILE A 70 -8.23 2.81 22.49
N GLY A 71 -9.08 2.19 23.30
CA GLY A 71 -10.06 1.21 22.82
C GLY A 71 -10.99 1.78 21.74
N GLY A 72 -11.45 3.03 21.92
CA GLY A 72 -12.23 3.74 20.90
C GLY A 72 -11.46 3.99 19.60
N LEU A 73 -10.20 4.41 19.69
CA LEU A 73 -9.34 4.61 18.52
C LEU A 73 -9.07 3.29 17.78
N VAL A 74 -8.74 2.22 18.49
CA VAL A 74 -8.51 0.89 17.89
C VAL A 74 -9.76 0.42 17.14
N ALA A 75 -10.96 0.63 17.70
CA ALA A 75 -12.21 0.27 17.04
C ALA A 75 -12.42 1.04 15.72
N ILE A 76 -12.09 2.35 15.69
CA ILE A 76 -12.18 3.18 14.48
C ILE A 76 -11.16 2.70 13.43
N LEU A 77 -9.91 2.50 13.82
CA LEU A 77 -8.86 2.01 12.91
C LEU A 77 -9.22 0.65 12.31
N HIS A 78 -9.80 -0.24 13.12
CA HIS A 78 -10.27 -1.53 12.66
C HIS A 78 -11.34 -1.43 11.58
N GLN A 79 -12.32 -0.52 11.74
CA GLN A 79 -13.35 -0.27 10.73
C GLN A 79 -12.75 0.27 9.43
N GLU A 80 -11.83 1.23 9.52
CA GLU A 80 -11.11 1.75 8.36
C GLU A 80 -10.30 0.66 7.66
N ARG A 81 -9.66 -0.23 8.42
CA ARG A 81 -8.88 -1.34 7.87
C ARG A 81 -9.76 -2.32 7.10
N LEU A 82 -10.95 -2.62 7.60
CA LEU A 82 -11.93 -3.45 6.87
C LEU A 82 -12.38 -2.77 5.57
N ARG A 83 -12.59 -1.46 5.58
CA ARG A 83 -12.95 -0.67 4.40
C ARG A 83 -11.85 -0.73 3.33
N VAL A 84 -10.61 -0.40 3.69
CA VAL A 84 -9.46 -0.47 2.78
C VAL A 84 -9.26 -1.90 2.24
N LYS A 85 -9.45 -2.92 3.10
CA LYS A 85 -9.38 -4.33 2.68
C LYS A 85 -10.46 -4.68 1.66
N ALA A 86 -11.68 -4.15 1.79
CA ALA A 86 -12.76 -4.39 0.84
C ALA A 86 -12.48 -3.76 -0.53
N GLU A 87 -11.77 -2.63 -0.56
CA GLU A 87 -11.37 -1.93 -1.79
C GLU A 87 -10.26 -2.67 -2.56
N PHE A 88 -9.47 -3.53 -1.88
CA PHE A 88 -8.32 -4.22 -2.46
C PHE A 88 -8.65 -4.96 -3.76
N ALA A 89 -9.75 -5.72 -3.79
CA ALA A 89 -10.11 -6.52 -4.95
C ALA A 89 -10.30 -5.66 -6.21
N GLN A 90 -10.93 -4.49 -6.05
CA GLN A 90 -11.12 -3.54 -7.14
C GLN A 90 -9.81 -2.89 -7.56
N THR A 91 -8.99 -2.45 -6.61
CA THR A 91 -7.68 -1.82 -6.92
C THR A 91 -6.74 -2.81 -7.61
N PHE A 92 -6.74 -4.07 -7.16
CA PHE A 92 -5.95 -5.13 -7.74
C PHE A 92 -6.43 -5.47 -9.16
N ALA A 93 -7.74 -5.63 -9.36
CA ALA A 93 -8.30 -5.88 -10.69
C ALA A 93 -8.00 -4.76 -11.70
N ALA A 94 -8.03 -3.50 -11.25
CA ALA A 94 -7.63 -2.36 -12.08
C ALA A 94 -6.15 -2.43 -12.47
N PHE A 95 -5.26 -2.76 -11.51
CA PHE A 95 -3.84 -2.93 -11.78
C PHE A 95 -3.57 -4.09 -12.75
N THR A 96 -4.24 -5.23 -12.58
CA THR A 96 -4.07 -6.44 -13.42
C THR A 96 -4.96 -6.45 -14.65
N ALA A 97 -5.58 -5.32 -15.02
CA ALA A 97 -6.43 -5.23 -16.19
C ALA A 97 -5.68 -5.74 -17.45
N PRO A 98 -6.38 -6.38 -18.42
CA PRO A 98 -5.75 -6.91 -19.62
C PRO A 98 -4.87 -5.90 -20.36
N ALA A 99 -5.32 -4.64 -20.45
CA ALA A 99 -4.56 -3.55 -21.06
C ALA A 99 -3.20 -3.31 -20.39
N ASN A 100 -3.16 -3.31 -19.05
CA ASN A 100 -1.91 -3.13 -18.30
C ASN A 100 -0.98 -4.33 -18.50
N SER A 101 -1.52 -5.54 -18.43
CA SER A 101 -0.76 -6.78 -18.60
C SER A 101 -0.15 -6.87 -20.00
N GLN A 102 -0.92 -6.48 -21.02
CA GLN A 102 -0.44 -6.42 -22.40
C GLN A 102 0.66 -5.35 -22.55
N LEU A 103 0.48 -4.15 -21.98
CA LEU A 103 1.49 -3.09 -22.05
C LEU A 103 2.78 -3.50 -21.34
N PHE A 104 2.71 -4.19 -20.20
CA PHE A 104 3.90 -4.78 -19.56
C PHE A 104 4.62 -5.76 -20.49
N ALA A 105 3.88 -6.65 -21.14
CA ALA A 105 4.45 -7.63 -22.06
C ALA A 105 5.12 -6.94 -23.27
N GLU A 106 4.47 -5.93 -23.86
CA GLU A 106 5.01 -5.18 -24.99
C GLU A 106 6.28 -4.41 -24.62
N LEU A 107 6.27 -3.69 -23.50
CA LEU A 107 7.43 -2.93 -23.04
C LEU A 107 8.63 -3.83 -22.76
N PHE A 108 8.43 -4.98 -22.11
CA PHE A 108 9.51 -5.89 -21.76
C PHE A 108 9.96 -6.80 -22.92
N ALA A 109 9.11 -7.02 -23.92
CA ALA A 109 9.49 -7.73 -25.14
C ALA A 109 10.29 -6.85 -26.12
N ARG A 110 10.24 -5.52 -25.98
CA ARG A 110 11.02 -4.61 -26.82
C ARG A 110 12.53 -4.82 -26.57
N LYS A 111 13.17 -5.52 -27.51
CA LYS A 111 14.64 -5.53 -27.65
C LYS A 111 15.12 -4.17 -28.17
N ARG A 112 15.14 -3.14 -27.32
CA ARG A 112 16.01 -1.98 -27.56
C ARG A 112 17.28 -2.15 -26.72
N LEU A 113 18.18 -2.99 -27.24
CA LEU A 113 19.60 -2.85 -26.94
C LEU A 113 20.01 -1.50 -27.51
N PHE A 114 20.55 -0.65 -26.65
CA PHE A 114 21.10 0.67 -26.94
C PHE A 114 21.64 0.80 -28.37
N CYS A 115 21.01 1.68 -29.17
CA CYS A 115 21.67 2.30 -30.30
C CYS A 115 21.60 3.80 -30.06
N LYS A 116 22.65 4.34 -29.45
CA LYS A 116 23.14 5.67 -29.77
C LYS A 116 24.36 5.47 -30.65
#